data_AF-A0A945QYC9-F1
#
_entry.id   AF-A0A945QYC9-F1
#
_cell.length_a   1.000
_cell.length_b   1.000
_cell.length_c   1.000
_cell.angle_alpha   90.00
_cell.angle_beta   90.00
_cell.angle_gamma   90.00
#
_symmetry.space_group_name_H-M   'P 1'
#
loop_
_entity.id
_entity.type
_entity.pdbx_description
1 polymer ?
#
loop_
_entity_poly.entity_id
_entity_poly.type
_entity_poly.pdbx_seq_one_letter_code
_entity_poly.pdbx_strand_id
1 'polypeptide(L)'
;MNFAARLSELAKELEISAAMNDAPDVGEEWQSIVFCRGAKRVVLPCRIYLPADADTAALLYSAFHTCQVFGKCDDFLEWAGIYELEPGDTKAWHEFRALDAAQWQFRDLLGEELFRELMTGMEIEQAIGAAAAG
;
A
#
# COMPACT_ATOMS: atom_id res chain seq x y z
N MET A 1 22.40 3.66 -3.35
CA MET A 1 21.57 3.57 -2.14
C MET A 1 20.63 2.39 -2.36
N ASN A 2 20.49 1.44 -1.42
CA ASN A 2 19.53 0.34 -1.57
C ASN A 2 18.12 0.80 -1.16
N PHE A 3 17.08 0.09 -1.60
CA PHE A 3 15.70 0.55 -1.46
C PHE A 3 15.29 0.60 0.02
N ALA A 4 15.74 -0.34 0.84
CA ALA A 4 15.54 -0.29 2.30
C ALA A 4 16.07 1.01 2.95
N ALA A 5 17.26 1.50 2.56
CA ALA A 5 17.78 2.76 3.08
C ALA A 5 16.94 3.97 2.63
N ARG A 6 16.41 3.94 1.40
CA ARG A 6 15.54 5.01 0.89
C ARG A 6 14.19 5.05 1.61
N LEU A 7 13.61 3.88 1.91
CA LEU A 7 12.41 3.78 2.76
C LEU A 7 12.66 4.34 4.17
N SER A 8 13.83 4.07 4.73
CA SER A 8 14.20 4.54 6.07
C SER A 8 14.36 6.06 6.15
N GLU A 9 14.84 6.71 5.08
CA GLU A 9 14.85 8.18 5.02
C GLU A 9 13.45 8.74 4.86
N LEU A 10 12.62 8.16 3.98
CA LEU A 10 11.24 8.59 3.79
C LEU A 10 10.42 8.46 5.09
N ALA A 11 10.65 7.39 5.86
CA ALA A 11 10.03 7.15 7.15
C ALA A 11 10.27 8.28 8.17
N LYS A 12 11.35 9.06 8.04
CA LYS A 12 11.63 10.22 8.93
C LYS A 12 10.81 11.45 8.56
N GLU A 13 10.31 11.51 7.33
CA GLU A 13 9.54 12.64 6.80
C GLU A 13 8.02 12.42 6.86
N LEU A 14 7.59 11.21 7.18
CA LEU A 14 6.20 10.80 7.24
C LEU A 14 5.83 10.34 8.64
N GLU A 15 4.66 10.75 9.10
CA GLU A 15 3.99 10.08 10.20
C GLU A 15 3.17 8.93 9.60
N ILE A 16 3.45 7.70 10.02
CA ILE A 16 2.84 6.48 9.45
C ILE A 16 2.27 5.63 10.58
N SER A 17 1.05 5.17 10.41
CA SER A 17 0.42 4.24 11.36
C SER A 17 -0.50 3.26 10.65
N ALA A 18 -0.60 2.05 11.21
CA ALA A 18 -1.66 1.13 10.84
C ALA A 18 -2.97 1.56 11.51
N ALA A 19 -4.07 1.46 10.78
CA ALA A 19 -5.41 1.73 11.28
C ALA A 19 -6.41 0.73 10.71
N MET A 20 -7.46 0.46 11.49
CA MET A 20 -8.71 -0.03 10.94
C MET A 20 -9.51 1.20 10.51
N ASN A 21 -9.87 1.32 9.24
CA ASN A 21 -10.79 2.39 8.83
C ASN A 21 -12.21 1.89 8.85
N ASP A 22 -13.03 2.64 9.57
CA ASP A 22 -14.46 2.68 9.36
C ASP A 22 -14.71 3.46 8.07
N ALA A 23 -15.27 2.82 7.05
CA ALA A 23 -15.91 3.58 5.99
C ALA A 23 -17.19 4.21 6.56
N PRO A 24 -17.26 5.54 6.77
CA PRO A 24 -18.33 6.17 7.55
C PRO A 24 -19.73 6.00 6.93
N ASP A 25 -19.81 5.63 5.65
CA ASP A 25 -21.07 5.45 4.93
C ASP A 25 -21.52 3.98 4.78
N VAL A 26 -20.74 3.01 5.29
CA VAL A 26 -21.05 1.57 5.09
C VAL A 26 -20.85 0.68 6.32
N GLY A 27 -20.20 1.18 7.38
CA GLY A 27 -20.04 0.40 8.63
C GLY A 27 -19.16 -0.84 8.49
N GLU A 28 -18.28 -0.87 7.50
CA GLU A 28 -17.38 -1.99 7.23
C GLU A 28 -15.92 -1.59 7.51
N GLU A 29 -15.23 -2.38 8.34
CA GLU A 29 -13.85 -2.15 8.74
C GLU A 29 -12.85 -2.85 7.82
N TRP A 30 -11.91 -2.12 7.21
CA TRP A 30 -10.75 -2.74 6.54
C TRP A 30 -9.43 -2.16 7.05
N GLN A 31 -8.40 -3.00 6.98
CA GLN A 31 -7.04 -2.60 7.34
C GLN A 31 -6.52 -1.55 6.37
N SER A 32 -5.82 -0.57 6.92
CA SER A 32 -5.24 0.52 6.14
C SER A 32 -3.97 1.03 6.78
N ILE A 33 -3.22 1.75 5.98
CA ILE A 33 -2.05 2.49 6.43
C ILE A 33 -2.37 3.98 6.25
N VAL A 34 -2.19 4.74 7.31
CA VAL A 34 -2.39 6.18 7.34
C VAL A 34 -1.03 6.84 7.18
N PHE A 35 -0.92 7.73 6.19
CA PHE A 35 0.26 8.53 5.95
C PHE A 35 -0.07 10.00 6.14
N CYS A 36 0.70 10.69 6.98
CA CYS A 36 0.60 12.13 7.20
C CYS A 36 1.92 12.81 6.84
N ARG A 37 1.84 13.92 6.09
CA ARG A 37 2.97 14.81 5.77
C ARG A 37 2.50 16.26 5.83
N GLY A 38 2.85 16.95 6.92
CA GLY A 38 2.29 18.27 7.20
C GLY A 38 0.76 18.20 7.32
N ALA A 39 0.04 18.99 6.53
CA ALA A 39 -1.43 19.00 6.53
C ALA A 39 -2.07 17.93 5.61
N LYS A 40 -1.28 17.22 4.80
CA LYS A 40 -1.79 16.17 3.92
C LYS A 40 -1.93 14.87 4.70
N ARG A 41 -3.07 14.19 4.54
CA ARG A 41 -3.38 12.87 5.10
C ARG A 41 -3.88 11.96 4.00
N VAL A 42 -3.31 10.77 3.90
CA VAL A 42 -3.72 9.70 2.98
C VAL A 42 -4.06 8.46 3.78
N VAL A 43 -5.14 7.80 3.39
CA VAL A 43 -5.60 6.54 3.97
C VAL A 43 -5.57 5.50 2.87
N LEU A 44 -4.61 4.58 2.94
CA LEU A 44 -4.40 3.56 1.92
C LEU A 44 -4.93 2.21 2.42
N PRO A 45 -5.99 1.63 1.82
CA PRO A 45 -6.39 0.26 2.11
C PRO A 45 -5.21 -0.69 1.88
N CYS A 46 -4.97 -1.61 2.82
CA CYS A 46 -3.85 -2.54 2.73
C CYS A 46 -4.22 -3.86 3.43
N ARG A 47 -4.32 -4.93 2.63
CA ARG A 47 -4.64 -6.29 3.11
C ARG A 47 -3.43 -7.10 3.55
N ILE A 48 -2.23 -6.60 3.30
CA ILE A 48 -1.01 -7.30 3.69
C ILE A 48 -0.93 -7.24 5.21
N TYR A 49 -0.97 -8.41 5.85
CA TYR A 49 -0.98 -8.50 7.31
C TYR A 49 0.24 -7.78 7.89
N LEU A 50 -0.04 -6.70 8.62
CA LEU A 50 0.94 -5.95 9.39
C LEU A 50 0.68 -6.24 10.86
N PRO A 51 1.64 -6.82 11.60
CA PRO A 51 1.48 -7.00 13.03
C PRO A 51 1.37 -5.63 13.71
N ALA A 52 0.77 -5.59 14.91
CA ALA A 52 0.49 -4.34 15.63
C ALA A 52 1.77 -3.53 15.98
N ASP A 53 2.93 -4.18 15.95
CA ASP A 53 4.26 -3.63 16.19
C ASP A 53 5.08 -3.49 14.89
N ALA A 54 4.44 -3.54 13.72
CA ALA A 54 5.12 -3.30 12.45
C ALA A 54 5.84 -1.95 12.46
N ASP A 55 7.13 -1.98 12.14
CA ASP A 55 7.91 -0.75 12.03
C ASP A 55 7.51 0.07 10.79
N THR A 56 7.92 1.33 10.77
CA THR A 56 7.60 2.27 9.69
C THR A 56 8.07 1.76 8.31
N ALA A 57 9.18 1.02 8.26
CA ALA A 57 9.71 0.49 7.01
C ALA A 57 8.82 -0.65 6.47
N ALA A 58 8.33 -1.53 7.34
CA ALA A 58 7.38 -2.58 7.00
C ALA A 58 6.04 -2.00 6.54
N LEU A 59 5.54 -0.95 7.19
CA LEU A 59 4.34 -0.23 6.75
C LEU A 59 4.54 0.36 5.34
N LEU A 60 5.66 1.03 5.08
CA LEU A 60 5.98 1.55 3.75
C LEU A 60 6.07 0.45 2.70
N TYR A 61 6.78 -0.64 3.00
CA TYR A 61 6.91 -1.78 2.11
C TYR A 61 5.53 -2.35 1.73
N SER A 62 4.66 -2.56 2.72
CA SER A 62 3.30 -3.05 2.48
C SER A 62 2.49 -2.09 1.60
N ALA A 63 2.60 -0.78 1.80
CA ALA A 63 1.91 0.20 0.95
C ALA A 63 2.39 0.17 -0.50
N PHE A 64 3.71 0.13 -0.74
CA PHE A 64 4.25 0.03 -2.08
C PHE A 64 3.87 -1.30 -2.75
N HIS A 65 3.94 -2.42 -2.02
CA HIS A 65 3.49 -3.71 -2.52
C HIS A 65 2.00 -3.69 -2.87
N THR A 66 1.14 -3.11 -2.03
CA THR A 66 -0.28 -2.96 -2.34
C THR A 66 -0.51 -2.15 -3.61
N CYS A 67 0.21 -1.03 -3.80
CA CYS A 67 0.12 -0.25 -5.04
C CYS A 67 0.61 -1.04 -6.26
N GLN A 68 1.65 -1.86 -6.11
CA GLN A 68 2.18 -2.70 -7.18
C GLN A 68 1.23 -3.82 -7.57
N VAL A 69 0.61 -4.48 -6.59
CA VAL A 69 -0.42 -5.50 -6.83
C VAL A 69 -1.60 -4.86 -7.55
N PHE A 70 -2.10 -3.73 -7.04
CA PHE A 70 -3.21 -3.01 -7.66
C PHE A 70 -2.90 -2.60 -9.11
N GLY A 71 -1.71 -2.04 -9.36
CA GLY A 71 -1.28 -1.64 -10.71
C GLY A 71 -1.05 -2.79 -11.69
N LYS A 72 -1.02 -4.04 -11.22
CA LYS A 72 -0.95 -5.25 -12.06
C LYS A 72 -2.33 -5.86 -12.34
N CYS A 73 -3.37 -5.44 -11.61
CA CYS A 73 -4.74 -5.90 -11.84
C CYS A 73 -5.40 -5.06 -12.94
N ASP A 74 -6.00 -5.71 -13.91
CA ASP A 74 -6.82 -5.07 -14.94
C ASP A 74 -8.21 -4.69 -14.40
N ASP A 75 -8.75 -5.47 -13.46
CA ASP A 75 -10.04 -5.24 -12.83
C ASP A 75 -10.14 -5.77 -11.38
N PHE A 76 -11.33 -5.62 -10.81
CA PHE A 76 -11.63 -6.09 -9.46
C PHE A 76 -11.62 -7.63 -9.32
N LEU A 77 -11.97 -8.37 -10.37
CA LEU A 77 -12.00 -9.84 -10.29
C LEU A 77 -10.59 -10.40 -10.14
N GLU A 78 -9.62 -9.81 -10.83
CA GLU A 78 -8.21 -10.18 -10.65
C GLU A 78 -7.71 -9.82 -9.24
N TRP A 79 -8.02 -8.62 -8.75
CA TRP A 79 -7.67 -8.21 -7.39
C TRP A 79 -8.31 -9.11 -6.34
N ALA A 80 -9.59 -9.44 -6.48
CA ALA A 80 -10.30 -10.37 -5.61
C ALA A 80 -9.68 -11.77 -5.67
N GLY A 81 -9.27 -12.24 -6.85
CA GLY A 81 -8.57 -13.50 -7.02
C GLY A 81 -7.23 -13.57 -6.28
N ILE A 82 -6.43 -12.49 -6.29
CA ILE A 82 -5.14 -12.41 -5.58
C ILE A 82 -5.31 -12.56 -4.06
N TYR A 83 -6.39 -11.99 -3.51
CA TYR A 83 -6.67 -11.97 -2.08
C TYR A 83 -7.70 -13.02 -1.63
N GLU A 84 -8.08 -13.95 -2.51
CA GLU A 84 -9.08 -14.99 -2.26
C GLU A 84 -10.42 -14.43 -1.74
N LEU A 85 -10.88 -13.32 -2.33
CA LEU A 85 -12.11 -12.62 -1.94
C LEU A 85 -13.31 -13.09 -2.75
N GLU A 86 -14.48 -13.06 -2.12
CA GLU A 86 -15.75 -13.33 -2.78
C GLU A 86 -16.08 -12.17 -3.74
N PRO A 87 -16.25 -12.40 -5.06
CA PRO A 87 -16.56 -11.32 -6.01
C PRO A 87 -17.91 -10.63 -5.78
N GLY A 88 -18.82 -11.26 -5.02
CA GLY A 88 -20.09 -10.66 -4.60
C GLY A 88 -19.97 -9.80 -3.33
N ASP A 89 -18.81 -9.78 -2.68
CA ASP A 89 -18.60 -9.02 -1.46
C ASP A 89 -18.52 -7.52 -1.77
N THR A 90 -19.55 -6.80 -1.32
CA THR A 90 -19.66 -5.35 -1.49
C THR A 90 -18.53 -4.63 -0.74
N LYS A 91 -18.02 -5.22 0.35
CA LYS A 91 -16.89 -4.69 1.10
C LYS A 91 -15.61 -4.72 0.29
N ALA A 92 -15.29 -5.87 -0.30
CA ALA A 92 -14.14 -6.02 -1.17
C ALA A 92 -14.20 -5.01 -2.34
N TRP A 93 -15.39 -4.81 -2.92
CA TRP A 93 -15.60 -3.80 -3.96
C TRP A 93 -15.36 -2.36 -3.49
N HIS A 94 -15.89 -1.99 -2.32
CA HIS A 94 -15.66 -0.65 -1.75
C HIS A 94 -14.19 -0.41 -1.43
N GLU A 95 -13.50 -1.41 -0.89
CA GLU A 95 -12.08 -1.34 -0.62
C GLU A 95 -11.27 -1.15 -1.90
N PHE A 96 -11.57 -1.91 -2.96
CA PHE A 96 -10.92 -1.77 -4.26
C PHE A 96 -11.06 -0.35 -4.82
N ARG A 97 -12.27 0.22 -4.75
CA ARG A 97 -12.52 1.61 -5.18
C ARG A 97 -11.81 2.64 -4.31
N ALA A 98 -11.76 2.42 -3.00
CA ALA A 98 -11.03 3.29 -2.08
C ALA A 98 -9.52 3.24 -2.37
N LEU A 99 -9.00 2.06 -2.70
CA LEU A 99 -7.60 1.86 -3.05
C LEU A 99 -7.23 2.60 -4.32
N ASP A 100 -8.08 2.58 -5.36
CA ASP A 100 -7.84 3.34 -6.59
C ASP A 100 -7.65 4.85 -6.31
N ALA A 101 -8.52 5.45 -5.50
CA ALA A 101 -8.36 6.86 -5.12
C ALA A 101 -7.11 7.08 -4.24
N ALA A 102 -6.87 6.19 -3.29
CA ALA A 102 -5.79 6.32 -2.31
C ALA A 102 -4.40 6.17 -2.93
N GLN A 103 -4.20 5.32 -3.96
CA GLN A 103 -2.91 5.21 -4.63
C GLN A 103 -2.50 6.53 -5.31
N TRP A 104 -3.45 7.25 -5.90
CA TRP A 104 -3.17 8.55 -6.53
C TRP A 104 -2.80 9.60 -5.49
N GLN A 105 -3.52 9.63 -4.37
CA GLN A 105 -3.23 10.52 -3.25
C GLN A 105 -1.87 10.20 -2.61
N PHE A 106 -1.54 8.92 -2.47
CA PHE A 106 -0.25 8.47 -1.95
C PHE A 106 0.90 8.88 -2.87
N ARG A 107 0.74 8.70 -4.18
CA ARG A 107 1.71 9.19 -5.18
C ARG A 107 1.90 10.70 -5.11
N ASP A 108 0.83 11.49 -4.97
CA ASP A 108 0.91 12.94 -4.81
C ASP A 108 1.57 13.36 -3.48
N LEU A 109 1.33 12.62 -2.40
CA LEU A 109 1.94 12.87 -1.10
C LEU A 109 3.47 12.75 -1.14
N LEU A 110 3.96 11.73 -1.85
CA LEU A 110 5.40 11.46 -1.98
C LEU A 110 6.06 12.33 -3.05
N GLY A 111 5.31 12.67 -4.09
CA GLY A 111 5.84 13.21 -5.32
C GLY A 111 6.14 12.11 -6.34
N GLU A 112 5.86 12.40 -7.61
CA GLU A 112 5.89 11.40 -8.69
C GLU A 112 7.26 10.76 -8.92
N GLU A 113 8.33 11.55 -8.84
CA GLU A 113 9.70 11.06 -9.05
C GLU A 113 10.11 10.08 -7.95
N LEU A 114 9.90 10.45 -6.68
CA LEU A 114 10.22 9.60 -5.54
C LEU A 114 9.38 8.31 -5.53
N PHE A 115 8.08 8.42 -5.85
CA PHE A 115 7.21 7.26 -5.95
C PHE A 115 7.71 6.27 -7.01
N ARG A 116 8.08 6.75 -8.21
CA ARG A 116 8.64 5.89 -9.27
C ARG A 116 9.97 5.27 -8.87
N GLU A 117 10.88 6.05 -8.29
CA GLU A 117 12.17 5.57 -7.79
C GLU A 117 11.98 4.38 -6.84
N LEU A 118 11.07 4.52 -5.87
CA LEU A 118 10.79 3.50 -4.87
C LEU A 118 10.10 2.26 -5.47
N MET A 119 9.11 2.45 -6.35
CA MET A 119 8.44 1.32 -7.03
C MET A 119 9.44 0.49 -7.85
N THR A 120 10.32 1.13 -8.62
CA THR A 120 11.37 0.43 -9.38
C THR A 120 12.39 -0.23 -8.45
N GLY A 121 12.78 0.43 -7.36
CA GLY A 121 13.68 -0.15 -6.36
C GLY A 121 13.12 -1.44 -5.76
N MET A 122 11.82 -1.46 -5.44
CA MET A 122 11.13 -2.63 -4.92
C MET A 122 11.10 -3.78 -5.93
N GLU A 123 10.80 -3.50 -7.20
CA GLU A 123 10.81 -4.51 -8.27
C GLU A 123 12.18 -5.17 -8.43
N ILE A 124 13.25 -4.38 -8.35
CA ILE A 124 14.63 -4.89 -8.42
C ILE A 124 14.93 -5.79 -7.21
N GLU A 125 14.59 -5.37 -6.00
CA GLU A 125 14.83 -6.19 -4.79
C GLU A 125 14.03 -7.50 -4.83
N GLN A 126 12.78 -7.48 -5.28
CA GLN A 126 11.97 -8.69 -5.47
C GLN A 126 12.59 -9.63 -6.50
N ALA A 127 13.08 -9.10 -7.63
CA ALA A 127 13.72 -9.90 -8.68
C ALA A 127 15.03 -10.55 -8.20
N ILE A 128 15.85 -9.82 -7.43
CA ILE A 128 17.08 -10.34 -6.81
C ILE A 128 16.74 -11.47 -5.83
N GLY A 129 15.73 -11.26 -4.97
CA GLY A 129 15.28 -12.27 -4.01
C GLY A 129 14.80 -13.55 -4.69
N ALA A 130 14.02 -13.43 -5.76
CA ALA A 130 13.55 -14.57 -6.55
C ALA A 130 14.69 -15.34 -7.21
N ALA A 131 15.70 -14.63 -7.76
CA ALA A 131 16.87 -15.25 -8.38
C ALA A 131 17.79 -15.98 -7.38
N ALA A 132 17.84 -15.51 -6.13
CA ALA A 132 18.64 -16.16 -5.07
C ALA A 132 17.93 -17.36 -4.41
N ALA A 133 16.62 -17.50 -4.59
CA ALA A 133 15.82 -18.60 -4.06
C ALA A 133 15.72 -19.81 -5.02
N GLY A 134 16.21 -19.68 -6.26
CA GLY A 134 16.33 -20.75 -7.26
C GLY A 134 17.72 -21.33 -7.34
#